data_AF-A0A2D5TEU6-F1
#
_entry.id   AF-A0A2D5TEU6-F1
#
_cell.length_a   1.000
_cell.length_b   1.000
_cell.length_c   1.000
_cell.angle_alpha   90.00
_cell.angle_beta   90.00
_cell.angle_gamma   90.00
#
_symmetry.space_group_name_H-M   'P 1'
#
loop_
_entity.id
_entity.type
_entity.pdbx_description
1 polymer ?
#
loop_
_entity_poly.entity_id
_entity_poly.type
_entity_poly.pdbx_seq_one_letter_code
_entity_poly.pdbx_strand_id
1 'polypeptide(L)'
;MQIALPDRSANATSPPPLKYNQPFLIAQAERVVLNSGEEAVEVLEPEEIEVQLSWRNGNLIFRGESLATAVAEVGRYTSVEFVIEDEELRRVRVAGLFKAGDVSGFLSSLEANFDIVYERADDATILLSAAKSRLTNATN
;
A
#
# COMPACT_ATOMS: atom_id res chain seq x y z
N MET A 1 -45.39 27.05 -16.18
CA MET A 1 -43.99 26.59 -16.39
C MET A 1 -43.15 27.84 -16.54
N GLN A 2 -42.18 28.21 -15.71
CA GLN A 2 -41.18 27.47 -14.94
C GLN A 2 -41.03 28.10 -13.53
N ILE A 3 -40.57 27.28 -12.58
CA ILE A 3 -40.33 27.52 -11.14
C ILE A 3 -38.89 28.01 -10.87
N ALA A 4 -38.72 28.60 -9.68
CA ALA A 4 -37.62 29.40 -9.10
C ALA A 4 -36.21 28.78 -8.94
N LEU A 5 -35.19 29.64 -8.74
CA LEU A 5 -34.33 29.80 -7.54
C LEU A 5 -33.23 30.87 -7.77
N PRO A 6 -32.84 31.72 -6.78
CA PRO A 6 -31.75 32.69 -6.92
C PRO A 6 -30.36 32.16 -6.47
N ASP A 7 -29.34 32.70 -7.13
CA ASP A 7 -27.92 32.94 -6.81
C ASP A 7 -27.18 32.06 -5.77
N ARG A 8 -26.07 31.42 -6.21
CA ARG A 8 -24.98 30.90 -5.36
C ARG A 8 -23.63 30.97 -6.08
N SER A 9 -22.93 32.06 -5.82
CA SER A 9 -21.46 32.19 -5.81
C SER A 9 -20.72 30.86 -5.65
N ALA A 10 -19.91 30.49 -6.64
CA ALA A 10 -18.80 29.56 -6.48
C ALA A 10 -17.59 30.15 -7.21
N ASN A 11 -16.96 31.13 -6.56
CA ASN A 11 -15.58 31.51 -6.83
C ASN A 11 -14.74 30.24 -6.72
N ALA A 12 -14.27 29.71 -7.85
CA ALA A 12 -13.21 28.72 -7.89
C ALA A 12 -11.90 29.44 -7.54
N THR A 13 -11.72 29.75 -6.25
CA THR A 13 -10.45 30.25 -5.75
C THR A 13 -9.49 29.06 -5.69
N SER A 14 -8.57 28.97 -6.64
CA SER A 14 -7.38 28.13 -6.47
C SER A 14 -6.76 28.41 -5.10
N PRO A 15 -6.37 27.39 -4.32
CA PRO A 15 -5.69 27.65 -3.06
C PRO A 15 -4.42 28.46 -3.34
N PRO A 16 -4.14 29.50 -2.54
CA PRO A 16 -2.93 30.30 -2.71
C PRO A 16 -1.70 29.42 -2.58
N PRO A 17 -0.61 29.71 -3.31
CA PRO A 17 0.64 28.96 -3.20
C PRO A 17 1.12 28.98 -1.75
N LEU A 18 1.43 27.79 -1.22
CA LEU A 18 1.86 27.62 0.16
C LEU A 18 3.17 28.38 0.39
N LYS A 19 3.17 29.25 1.40
CA LYS A 19 4.36 29.95 1.85
C LYS A 19 5.19 29.00 2.71
N TYR A 20 6.36 28.64 2.18
CA TYR A 20 7.38 27.75 2.75
C TYR A 20 8.00 28.30 4.06
N ASN A 21 7.22 28.55 5.12
CA ASN A 21 7.71 28.71 6.51
C ASN A 21 6.59 28.79 7.57
N GLN A 22 5.40 28.23 7.32
CA GLN A 22 4.35 28.19 8.35
C GLN A 22 4.27 26.80 8.97
N PRO A 23 4.22 26.68 10.31
CA PRO A 23 4.00 25.40 10.95
C PRO A 23 2.64 24.84 10.50
N PHE A 24 2.64 23.63 9.94
CA PHE A 24 1.43 22.91 9.63
C PHE A 24 0.82 22.38 10.93
N LEU A 25 -0.40 22.81 11.23
CA LEU A 25 -1.19 22.21 12.30
C LEU A 25 -1.84 20.96 11.72
N ILE A 26 -1.49 19.80 12.29
CA ILE A 26 -2.06 18.51 11.92
C ILE A 26 -3.13 18.19 12.98
N ALA A 27 -4.36 17.98 12.55
CA ALA A 27 -5.44 17.52 13.41
C ALA A 27 -5.41 15.98 13.56
N GLN A 28 -6.18 15.44 14.52
CA GLN A 28 -6.43 14.00 14.52
C GLN A 28 -7.02 13.60 13.16
N ALA A 29 -6.57 12.45 12.65
CA ALA A 29 -6.96 11.90 11.35
C ALA A 29 -6.32 12.54 10.10
N GLU A 30 -5.30 13.40 10.25
CA GLU A 30 -4.59 13.99 9.10
C GLU A 30 -3.18 13.39 8.91
N ARG A 31 -2.79 13.18 7.65
CA ARG A 31 -1.43 12.76 7.25
C ARG A 31 -0.84 13.76 6.25
N VAL A 32 0.42 14.15 6.46
CA VAL A 32 1.22 14.97 5.53
C VAL A 32 2.16 14.05 4.75
N VAL A 33 2.06 14.05 3.43
CA VAL A 33 3.02 13.38 2.54
C VAL A 33 3.98 14.42 2.00
N LEU A 34 5.23 14.39 2.47
CA LEU A 34 6.29 15.27 2.00
C LEU A 34 6.99 14.60 0.81
N ASN A 35 6.55 14.93 -0.39
CA ASN A 35 7.30 14.61 -1.61
C ASN A 35 8.05 15.88 -2.02
N SER A 36 9.30 15.76 -2.48
CA SER A 36 10.13 16.91 -2.85
C SER A 36 9.50 17.73 -3.98
N GLY A 37 8.61 18.67 -3.65
CA GLY A 37 7.93 19.57 -4.57
C GLY A 37 6.42 19.79 -4.32
N GLU A 38 5.70 18.83 -3.73
CA GLU A 38 4.25 18.96 -3.46
C GLU A 38 3.89 18.27 -2.14
N GLU A 39 3.44 19.07 -1.17
CA GLU A 39 2.90 18.60 0.11
C GLU A 39 1.39 18.41 -0.05
N ALA A 40 0.94 17.17 -0.09
CA ALA A 40 -0.48 16.83 -0.09
C ALA A 40 -0.91 16.39 1.31
N VAL A 41 -1.92 17.07 1.85
CA VAL A 41 -2.63 16.65 3.07
C VAL A 41 -3.81 15.80 2.63
N GLU A 42 -3.83 14.55 3.07
CA GLU A 42 -4.93 13.63 2.82
C GLU A 42 -5.70 13.43 4.12
N VAL A 43 -7.02 13.64 4.08
CA VAL A 43 -7.91 13.32 5.18
C VAL A 43 -8.20 11.82 5.09
N LEU A 44 -7.85 11.09 6.14
CA LEU A 44 -8.07 9.66 6.22
C LEU A 44 -9.34 9.40 7.03
N GLU A 45 -10.17 8.48 6.55
CA GLU A 45 -11.32 8.01 7.33
C GLU A 45 -10.82 7.25 8.60
N PRO A 46 -11.59 7.25 9.70
CA PRO A 46 -11.19 6.59 10.96
C PRO A 46 -10.71 5.14 10.79
N GLU A 47 -11.37 4.36 9.93
CA GLU A 47 -11.02 2.96 9.66
C GLU A 47 -9.68 2.83 8.91
N GLU A 48 -9.36 3.80 8.06
CA GLU A 48 -8.09 3.88 7.31
C GLU A 48 -6.93 4.11 8.29
N ILE A 49 -7.16 4.87 9.35
CA ILE A 49 -6.18 5.18 10.40
C ILE A 49 -5.89 3.94 11.24
N GLU A 50 -6.92 3.20 11.66
CA GLU A 50 -6.73 1.97 12.44
C GLU A 50 -5.87 0.95 11.70
N VAL A 51 -6.06 0.84 10.38
CA VAL A 51 -5.27 -0.06 9.53
C VAL A 51 -3.84 0.45 9.41
N GLN A 52 -3.64 1.74 9.11
CA GLN A 52 -2.30 2.31 9.01
C GLN A 52 -1.53 2.30 10.34
N LEU A 53 -2.23 2.22 11.48
CA LEU A 53 -1.64 2.11 12.81
C LEU A 53 -1.59 0.67 13.34
N SER A 54 -2.08 -0.32 12.60
CA SER A 54 -2.14 -1.72 13.05
C SER A 54 -0.77 -2.31 13.39
N TRP A 55 0.30 -1.78 12.79
CA TRP A 55 1.68 -2.19 13.08
C TRP A 55 2.07 -1.95 14.54
N ARG A 56 1.46 -0.94 15.21
CA ARG A 56 1.68 -0.68 16.64
C ARG A 56 1.24 -1.85 17.52
N ASN A 57 0.33 -2.67 17.02
CA ASN A 57 -0.18 -3.86 17.68
C ASN A 57 0.41 -5.14 17.09
N GLY A 58 1.45 -5.04 16.25
CA GLY A 58 2.13 -6.17 15.63
C GLY A 58 1.43 -6.76 14.40
N ASN A 59 0.52 -6.02 13.76
CA ASN A 59 -0.27 -6.51 12.63
C ASN A 59 -0.10 -5.61 11.38
N LEU A 60 -0.17 -6.22 10.20
CA LEU A 60 -0.31 -5.55 8.92
C LEU A 60 -1.61 -6.03 8.28
N ILE A 61 -2.51 -5.10 7.98
CA ILE A 61 -3.80 -5.40 7.33
C ILE A 61 -3.74 -4.88 5.91
N PHE A 62 -3.97 -5.79 4.97
CA PHE A 62 -4.07 -5.48 3.54
C PHE A 62 -5.52 -5.65 3.07
N ARG A 63 -6.09 -4.63 2.43
CA ARG A 63 -7.45 -4.59 1.83
C ARG A 63 -7.43 -4.60 0.30
N GLY A 64 -6.45 -5.27 -0.31
CA GLY A 64 -6.31 -5.31 -1.78
C GLY A 64 -5.29 -4.31 -2.29
N GLU A 65 -4.27 -3.99 -1.51
CA GLU A 65 -3.11 -3.26 -1.96
C GLU A 65 -2.35 -4.07 -3.01
N SER A 66 -1.55 -3.38 -3.82
CA SER A 66 -0.70 -4.07 -4.78
C SER A 66 0.39 -4.86 -4.07
N LEU A 67 0.88 -5.96 -4.66
CA LEU A 67 1.99 -6.73 -4.11
C LEU A 67 3.20 -5.83 -3.85
N ALA A 68 3.49 -4.89 -4.76
CA ALA A 68 4.56 -3.91 -4.58
C ALA A 68 4.38 -3.06 -3.32
N THR A 69 3.15 -2.66 -3.01
CA THR A 69 2.82 -1.94 -1.76
C THR A 69 2.96 -2.85 -0.55
N ALA A 70 2.42 -4.07 -0.61
CA ALA A 70 2.45 -5.01 0.50
C ALA A 70 3.88 -5.38 0.91
N VAL A 71 4.75 -5.71 -0.06
CA VAL A 71 6.15 -6.05 0.24
C VAL A 71 6.95 -4.86 0.74
N ALA A 72 6.65 -3.64 0.27
CA ALA A 72 7.26 -2.43 0.79
C ALA A 72 6.90 -2.23 2.26
N GLU A 73 5.63 -2.41 2.64
CA GLU A 73 5.18 -2.30 4.02
C GLU A 73 5.75 -3.40 4.92
N VAL A 74 5.86 -4.64 4.44
CA VAL A 74 6.55 -5.72 5.19
C VAL A 74 8.04 -5.39 5.37
N GLY A 75 8.70 -4.90 4.32
CA GLY A 75 10.11 -4.50 4.34
C GLY A 75 10.41 -3.39 5.35
N ARG A 76 9.46 -2.50 5.65
CA ARG A 76 9.64 -1.43 6.66
C ARG A 76 9.83 -1.94 8.09
N TYR A 77 9.33 -3.14 8.38
CA TYR A 77 9.35 -3.73 9.73
C TYR A 77 10.19 -5.00 9.81
N THR A 78 10.97 -5.28 8.78
CA THR A 78 11.84 -6.47 8.69
C THR A 78 13.20 -6.04 8.13
N SER A 79 14.22 -6.89 8.31
CA SER A 79 15.52 -6.66 7.65
C SER A 79 15.57 -7.25 6.25
N VAL A 80 14.43 -7.59 5.66
CA VAL A 80 14.34 -8.32 4.40
C VAL A 80 14.06 -7.36 3.24
N GLU A 81 14.86 -7.48 2.20
CA GLU A 81 14.65 -6.84 0.91
C GLU A 81 13.87 -7.78 -0.01
N PHE A 82 12.81 -7.28 -0.63
CA PHE A 82 12.00 -8.03 -1.59
C PHE A 82 12.27 -7.54 -3.01
N VAL A 83 12.64 -8.46 -3.90
CA VAL A 83 12.81 -8.21 -5.33
C VAL A 83 11.70 -8.94 -6.08
N ILE A 84 10.84 -8.21 -6.77
CA ILE A 84 9.80 -8.79 -7.62
C ILE A 84 10.39 -8.93 -9.03
N GLU A 85 10.56 -10.16 -9.50
CA GLU A 85 11.20 -10.46 -10.79
C GLU A 85 10.29 -10.12 -11.98
N ASP A 86 8.97 -10.33 -11.83
CA ASP A 86 7.97 -10.12 -12.87
C ASP A 86 7.19 -8.81 -12.67
N GLU A 87 7.21 -7.91 -13.64
CA GLU A 87 6.50 -6.61 -13.57
C GLU A 87 4.97 -6.78 -13.40
N GLU A 88 4.40 -7.85 -13.97
CA GLU A 88 2.96 -8.15 -13.83
C GLU A 88 2.57 -8.52 -12.39
N LEU A 89 3.47 -9.15 -11.63
CA LEU A 89 3.20 -9.53 -10.24
C LEU A 89 3.06 -8.31 -9.33
N ARG A 90 3.74 -7.21 -9.65
CA ARG A 90 3.70 -5.97 -8.86
C ARG A 90 2.27 -5.45 -8.66
N ARG A 91 1.37 -5.76 -9.61
CA ARG A 91 -0.04 -5.34 -9.63
C ARG A 91 -1.00 -6.35 -8.99
N VAL A 92 -0.53 -7.54 -8.60
CA VAL A 92 -1.34 -8.54 -7.90
C VAL A 92 -1.91 -7.93 -6.62
N ARG A 93 -3.19 -8.19 -6.35
CA ARG A 93 -3.91 -7.63 -5.21
C ARG A 93 -3.75 -8.56 -4.03
N VAL A 94 -3.13 -8.06 -2.96
CA VAL A 94 -2.93 -8.79 -1.71
C VAL A 94 -3.96 -8.30 -0.71
N ALA A 95 -4.68 -9.23 -0.09
CA ALA A 95 -5.60 -8.94 1.00
C ALA A 95 -5.40 -9.98 2.11
N GLY A 96 -5.47 -9.54 3.36
CA GLY A 96 -5.29 -10.41 4.52
C GLY A 96 -4.77 -9.71 5.76
N LEU A 97 -4.69 -10.46 6.84
CA LEU A 97 -4.08 -10.05 8.10
C LEU A 97 -2.76 -10.80 8.27
N PHE A 98 -1.68 -10.05 8.45
CA PHE A 98 -0.34 -10.57 8.61
C PHE A 98 0.26 -10.06 9.92
N LYS A 99 1.19 -10.80 10.51
CA LYS A 99 1.96 -10.32 11.65
C LYS A 99 3.12 -9.48 11.17
N ALA A 100 3.27 -8.29 11.71
CA ALA A 100 4.46 -7.46 11.48
C ALA A 100 5.70 -8.22 11.97
N GLY A 101 6.74 -8.30 11.14
CA GLY A 101 7.96 -9.04 11.45
C GLY A 101 7.93 -10.53 11.08
N ASP A 102 6.76 -11.12 10.77
CA ASP A 102 6.65 -12.53 10.37
C ASP A 102 6.76 -12.70 8.85
N VAL A 103 7.98 -12.63 8.35
CA VAL A 103 8.28 -12.80 6.92
C VAL A 103 7.87 -14.19 6.44
N SER A 104 8.14 -15.23 7.23
CA SER A 104 7.83 -16.62 6.85
C SER A 104 6.32 -16.85 6.68
N GLY A 105 5.50 -16.32 7.59
CA GLY A 105 4.04 -16.41 7.50
C GLY A 105 3.49 -15.66 6.29
N PHE A 106 4.06 -14.49 5.97
CA PHE A 106 3.71 -13.73 4.78
C PHE A 106 4.02 -14.50 3.49
N LEU A 107 5.25 -15.02 3.34
CA LEU A 107 5.69 -15.78 2.16
C LEU A 107 4.88 -17.06 1.96
N SER A 108 4.59 -17.79 3.04
CA SER A 108 3.76 -19.00 2.99
C SER A 108 2.35 -18.68 2.48
N SER A 109 1.82 -17.50 2.82
CA SER A 109 0.51 -17.07 2.36
C SER A 109 0.51 -16.66 0.88
N LEU A 110 1.60 -16.02 0.41
CA LEU A 110 1.81 -15.70 -1.01
C LEU A 110 1.84 -16.95 -1.88
N GLU A 111 2.58 -17.97 -1.46
CA GLU A 111 2.66 -19.25 -2.16
C GLU A 111 1.32 -20.00 -2.17
N ALA A 112 0.63 -20.03 -1.03
CA ALA A 112 -0.60 -20.79 -0.89
C ALA A 112 -1.82 -20.18 -1.60
N ASN A 113 -1.89 -18.85 -1.72
CA ASN A 113 -3.14 -18.16 -2.10
C ASN A 113 -3.00 -17.21 -3.29
N PHE A 114 -1.79 -16.85 -3.71
CA PHE A 114 -1.56 -15.82 -4.73
C PHE A 114 -0.73 -16.32 -5.92
N ASP A 115 -0.43 -17.63 -6.00
CA ASP A 115 0.42 -18.24 -7.03
C ASP A 115 1.78 -17.53 -7.19
N ILE A 116 2.34 -17.04 -6.09
CA ILE A 116 3.64 -16.36 -6.03
C ILE A 116 4.60 -17.25 -5.25
N VAL A 117 5.67 -17.69 -5.90
CA VAL A 117 6.76 -18.42 -5.26
C VAL A 117 7.86 -17.47 -4.85
N TYR A 118 8.75 -17.95 -3.97
CA TYR A 118 9.87 -17.16 -3.50
C TYR A 118 11.16 -17.98 -3.48
N GLU A 119 12.28 -17.31 -3.73
CA GLU A 119 13.62 -17.85 -3.58
C GLU A 119 14.44 -16.92 -2.68
N ARG A 120 15.24 -17.50 -1.78
CA ARG A 120 16.16 -16.74 -0.95
C ARG A 120 17.47 -16.57 -1.71
N ALA A 121 17.76 -15.34 -2.16
CA ALA A 121 19.03 -15.03 -2.83
C ALA A 121 20.20 -14.95 -1.81
N ASP A 122 19.93 -14.39 -0.63
CA ASP A 122 20.88 -14.31 0.48
C ASP A 122 20.14 -14.18 1.84
N ASP A 123 20.85 -13.89 2.93
CA ASP A 123 20.28 -13.80 4.27
C ASP A 123 19.19 -12.70 4.40
N ALA A 124 19.28 -11.63 3.62
CA ALA A 124 18.38 -10.50 3.65
C ALA A 124 17.50 -10.37 2.38
N THR A 125 17.88 -10.96 1.26
CA THR A 125 17.18 -10.75 -0.03
C THR A 125 16.28 -11.93 -0.41
N ILE A 126 15.03 -11.62 -0.75
CA ILE A 126 14.04 -12.58 -1.24
C ILE A 126 13.55 -12.17 -2.63
N LEU A 127 13.68 -13.10 -3.57
CA LEU A 127 13.18 -12.98 -4.94
C LEU A 127 11.75 -13.54 -4.98
N LEU A 128 10.84 -12.81 -5.63
CA LEU A 128 9.45 -13.19 -5.84
C LEU A 128 9.18 -13.34 -7.34
N SER A 129 8.63 -14.48 -7.73
CA SER A 129 8.24 -14.78 -9.11
C SER A 129 6.92 -15.54 -9.18
N ALA A 130 6.34 -15.58 -10.37
CA ALA A 130 5.09 -16.29 -10.58
C ALA A 130 5.37 -17.78 -10.43
N ALA A 131 4.48 -18.50 -9.76
CA ALA A 131 4.54 -19.95 -9.73
C ALA A 131 4.53 -20.45 -11.17
N LYS A 132 5.64 -21.05 -11.63
CA LYS A 132 5.67 -21.76 -12.91
C LYS A 132 4.56 -22.80 -12.83
N SER A 133 3.50 -22.55 -13.58
CA SER A 133 2.32 -23.39 -13.57
C SER A 133 2.70 -24.86 -13.69
N ARG A 134 1.97 -25.73 -12.98
CA ARG A 134 1.89 -27.18 -13.24
C ARG A 134 1.30 -27.44 -14.63
N LEU A 135 1.89 -26.89 -15.69
CA LEU A 135 1.54 -27.08 -17.10
C LEU A 135 2.66 -27.82 -17.84
N THR A 136 3.26 -28.81 -17.18
CA THR A 136 4.06 -29.84 -17.84
C THR A 136 3.58 -31.23 -17.42
N ASN A 137 2.29 -31.54 -17.61
CA ASN A 137 1.86 -32.94 -17.79
C ASN A 137 0.40 -33.05 -18.25
N ALA A 138 0.19 -33.00 -19.56
CA ALA A 138 -0.87 -33.75 -20.24
C ALA A 138 -0.71 -33.58 -21.76
N THR A 139 0.28 -34.24 -22.36
CA THR A 139 0.18 -34.76 -23.74
C THR A 139 1.21 -35.89 -23.91
N ASN A 140 0.76 -37.12 -23.66
CA ASN A 140 1.10 -38.27 -24.48
C ASN A 140 -0.11 -39.20 -24.50
#